data_AF-A0A1J6IQC5-F1
#
_entry.id   AF-A0A1J6IQC5-F1
#
_cell.length_a   1.000
_cell.length_b   1.000
_cell.length_c   1.000
_cell.angle_alpha   90.00
_cell.angle_beta   90.00
_cell.angle_gamma   90.00
#
_symmetry.space_group_name_H-M   'P 1'
#
loop_
_entity.id
_entity.type
_entity.pdbx_description
1 polymer ?
#
loop_
_entity_poly.entity_id
_entity_poly.type
_entity_poly.pdbx_seq_one_letter_code
_entity_poly.pdbx_strand_id
1 'polypeptide(L)'
;MSYVPPHLRNSSAGKTTTLNSNGAGADYFSSKRSSHQSRIHCNGELDKSSSNGYSNSSRRSSVNYSTASRTAIPDPEFPQWKPSERVLRLKSEQIEEIRLRLNVDVNVAPGSSSAPAPIESFPDMCLHPSIMKDIEKHGYTAPTSIQAQSMPVALSGRDLLGCAETGSGKTAAFSIPMIQHCLAQQPLQRGDGPLALVLAPTRELAQQIEKEVTAFSLSLDSFKTAIVVGGTNISEQRSELRAGVHIVVATPGRLIDHLQQGNTSLCRISFVVLDEADRMLDMGFEPQIREVMRNLPEKHQTLLFSATMPTEIEALAQDYLTNPVRIKVGKVSSPTANVSQNLEKVPENDKIDRLLDLLVEEAAQSERSGHPFPLTIVFVERKVRSFEL
;
A
#
# COMPACT_ATOMS: atom_id res chain seq x y z
N MET A 1 -0.46 30.03 20.57
CA MET A 1 -0.92 30.26 19.19
C MET A 1 -1.88 29.13 18.84
N SER A 2 -3.15 29.44 18.56
CA SER A 2 -4.19 28.45 18.23
C SER A 2 -3.99 27.90 16.82
N TYR A 3 -4.08 26.58 16.69
CA TYR A 3 -3.98 25.87 15.41
C TYR A 3 -5.11 26.29 14.47
N VAL A 4 -4.76 26.68 13.24
CA VAL A 4 -5.72 27.02 12.17
C VAL A 4 -5.71 25.94 11.09
N PRO A 5 -6.85 25.25 10.86
CA PRO A 5 -6.97 24.19 9.87
C PRO A 5 -6.65 24.64 8.44
N PRO A 6 -6.11 23.75 7.58
CA PRO A 6 -5.61 24.10 6.25
C PRO A 6 -6.63 24.77 5.31
N HIS A 7 -7.91 24.44 5.45
CA HIS A 7 -8.99 24.94 4.59
C HIS A 7 -9.41 26.39 4.91
N LEU A 8 -9.02 26.93 6.07
CA LEU A 8 -9.35 28.28 6.52
C LEU A 8 -8.22 29.30 6.31
N ARG A 9 -7.12 28.90 5.65
CA ARG A 9 -5.94 29.76 5.44
C ARG A 9 -6.09 30.77 4.30
N ASN A 10 -7.06 30.61 3.40
CA ASN A 10 -7.15 31.40 2.16
C ASN A 10 -8.36 32.35 2.04
N SER A 11 -9.14 32.56 3.10
CA SER A 11 -10.37 33.38 3.02
C SER A 11 -10.24 34.82 3.54
N SER A 12 -9.04 35.38 3.63
CA SER A 12 -8.86 36.79 4.03
C SER A 12 -7.79 37.51 3.19
N ALA A 13 -8.20 38.01 2.02
CA ALA A 13 -7.51 39.10 1.34
C ALA A 13 -8.52 39.98 0.57
N GLY A 14 -8.91 41.09 1.21
CA GLY A 14 -9.02 42.42 0.61
C GLY A 14 -9.94 42.66 -0.58
N LYS A 15 -11.08 43.32 -0.31
CA LYS A 15 -11.71 44.28 -1.24
C LYS A 15 -10.75 45.45 -1.48
N THR A 16 -10.44 45.75 -2.74
CA THR A 16 -10.16 47.13 -3.19
C THR A 16 -10.73 47.34 -4.60
N THR A 17 -11.61 48.33 -4.68
CA THR A 17 -12.22 48.97 -5.85
C THR A 17 -11.21 49.56 -6.84
N THR A 18 -11.47 49.39 -8.15
CA THR A 18 -11.29 50.44 -9.17
C THR A 18 -12.27 50.25 -10.33
N LEU A 19 -12.82 51.39 -10.75
CA LEU A 19 -13.75 51.57 -11.86
C LEU A 19 -13.09 51.35 -13.22
N ASN A 20 -13.83 50.81 -14.20
CA ASN A 20 -14.01 51.52 -15.47
C ASN A 20 -15.19 51.00 -16.29
N SER A 21 -15.84 51.97 -16.93
CA SER A 21 -17.11 51.93 -17.65
C SER A 21 -16.93 51.77 -19.17
N ASN A 22 -18.04 51.34 -19.79
CA ASN A 22 -18.49 51.55 -21.17
C ASN A 22 -18.10 50.54 -22.26
N GLY A 23 -19.14 50.06 -22.97
CA GLY A 23 -19.05 49.83 -24.42
C GLY A 23 -19.84 48.64 -24.98
N ALA A 24 -21.16 48.83 -25.12
CA ALA A 24 -22.09 48.31 -26.15
C ALA A 24 -21.68 47.20 -27.16
N GLY A 25 -22.64 46.31 -27.44
CA GLY A 25 -22.88 45.82 -28.82
C GLY A 25 -23.12 44.32 -28.99
N ALA A 26 -24.40 43.97 -29.20
CA ALA A 26 -24.99 42.94 -30.06
C ALA A 26 -24.03 42.15 -31.00
N ASP A 27 -24.17 40.86 -31.31
CA ASP A 27 -25.32 40.17 -31.89
C ASP A 27 -25.01 38.65 -32.12
N TYR A 28 -26.05 37.91 -32.53
CA TYR A 28 -26.06 36.68 -33.33
C TYR A 28 -25.93 35.30 -32.65
N PHE A 29 -27.11 34.79 -32.29
CA PHE A 29 -27.48 33.37 -32.39
C PHE A 29 -27.27 32.85 -33.82
N SER A 30 -26.58 31.72 -33.98
CA SER A 30 -26.86 30.77 -35.06
C SER A 30 -26.45 29.35 -34.69
N SER A 31 -27.46 28.49 -34.75
CA SER A 31 -27.47 27.04 -34.70
C SER A 31 -26.51 26.36 -35.67
N LYS A 32 -25.97 25.20 -35.27
CA LYS A 32 -25.98 23.99 -36.12
C LYS A 32 -25.66 22.73 -35.30
N ARG A 33 -26.71 21.94 -35.07
CA ARG A 33 -26.64 20.48 -34.85
C ARG A 33 -26.29 19.81 -36.17
N SER A 34 -25.42 18.80 -36.16
CA SER A 34 -25.46 17.72 -37.14
C SER A 34 -25.17 16.38 -36.46
N SER A 35 -26.24 15.62 -36.33
CA SER A 35 -26.30 14.19 -36.10
C SER A 35 -25.84 13.42 -37.34
N HIS A 36 -24.99 12.40 -37.20
CA HIS A 36 -24.86 11.34 -38.19
C HIS A 36 -24.98 9.97 -37.51
N GLN A 37 -26.18 9.38 -37.69
CA GLN A 37 -26.44 7.95 -37.64
C GLN A 37 -26.12 7.35 -39.01
N SER A 38 -25.52 6.16 -39.04
CA SER A 38 -25.71 5.18 -40.11
C SER A 38 -25.51 3.79 -39.49
N ARG A 39 -26.59 3.05 -39.25
CA ARG A 39 -27.33 2.15 -40.17
C ARG A 39 -26.65 0.80 -40.34
N ILE A 40 -27.17 -0.13 -39.54
CA ILE A 40 -27.18 -1.58 -39.72
C ILE A 40 -27.94 -1.92 -41.01
N HIS A 41 -27.36 -2.80 -41.83
CA HIS A 41 -28.11 -3.54 -42.84
C HIS A 41 -27.62 -4.99 -42.88
N CYS A 42 -28.59 -5.88 -42.70
CA CYS A 42 -28.51 -7.32 -42.79
C CYS A 42 -29.33 -7.75 -44.00
N ASN A 43 -28.85 -8.72 -44.77
CA ASN A 43 -29.53 -9.66 -45.67
C ASN A 43 -28.40 -10.53 -46.27
N GLY A 44 -28.48 -11.84 -46.48
CA GLY A 44 -29.58 -12.78 -46.60
C GLY A 44 -29.24 -13.74 -47.76
N GLU A 45 -28.83 -14.96 -47.41
CA GLU A 45 -28.83 -16.27 -48.12
C GLU A 45 -28.60 -16.39 -49.65
N LEU A 46 -27.76 -17.36 -50.05
CA LEU A 46 -28.19 -18.60 -50.74
C LEU A 46 -27.02 -19.55 -51.08
N ASP A 47 -27.35 -20.85 -51.05
CA ASP A 47 -26.53 -22.06 -51.11
C ASP A 47 -25.71 -22.31 -52.39
N LYS A 48 -24.59 -23.05 -52.25
CA LYS A 48 -24.42 -24.38 -52.90
C LYS A 48 -23.16 -25.13 -52.44
N SER A 49 -23.40 -26.41 -52.20
CA SER A 49 -22.51 -27.51 -51.83
C SER A 49 -21.33 -27.76 -52.77
N SER A 50 -20.17 -28.07 -52.20
CA SER A 50 -19.37 -29.24 -52.65
C SER A 50 -18.39 -29.66 -51.55
N SER A 51 -18.43 -30.95 -51.27
CA SER A 51 -17.64 -31.67 -50.30
C SER A 51 -16.17 -31.80 -50.70
N ASN A 52 -15.25 -31.53 -49.79
CA ASN A 52 -14.05 -32.36 -49.64
C ASN A 52 -13.52 -32.28 -48.22
N GLY A 53 -13.42 -33.44 -47.59
CA GLY A 53 -12.96 -33.60 -46.22
C GLY A 53 -11.44 -33.44 -46.13
N TYR A 54 -11.02 -32.62 -45.17
CA TYR A 54 -9.71 -32.72 -44.55
C TYR A 54 -9.88 -32.46 -43.05
N SER A 55 -9.65 -33.51 -42.27
CA SER A 55 -9.43 -33.44 -40.83
C SER A 55 -8.29 -32.48 -40.54
N ASN A 56 -8.55 -31.40 -39.80
CA ASN A 56 -7.47 -30.66 -39.17
C ASN A 56 -7.84 -30.24 -37.75
N SER A 57 -7.04 -30.77 -36.84
CA SER A 57 -6.96 -30.45 -35.42
C SER A 57 -7.01 -28.96 -35.13
N SER A 58 -7.88 -28.60 -34.21
CA SER A 58 -8.05 -27.29 -33.60
C SER A 58 -6.72 -26.72 -33.05
N ARG A 59 -6.08 -25.84 -33.82
CA ARG A 59 -5.03 -24.95 -33.33
C ARG A 59 -5.68 -23.69 -32.74
N ARG A 60 -5.66 -23.59 -31.41
CA ARG A 60 -5.85 -22.34 -30.67
C ARG A 60 -4.84 -21.32 -31.21
N SER A 61 -5.32 -20.18 -31.70
CA SER A 61 -4.49 -19.03 -32.02
C SER A 61 -4.00 -18.39 -30.72
N SER A 62 -2.80 -18.78 -30.27
CA SER A 62 -2.02 -17.98 -29.32
C SER A 62 -1.66 -16.67 -30.01
N VAL A 63 -2.20 -15.57 -29.51
CA VAL A 63 -1.79 -14.23 -29.91
C VAL A 63 -0.34 -14.05 -29.45
N ASN A 64 0.60 -14.30 -30.35
CA ASN A 64 2.00 -13.99 -30.13
C ASN A 64 2.16 -12.46 -30.18
N TYR A 65 2.39 -11.85 -29.02
CA TYR A 65 2.96 -10.51 -28.96
C TYR A 65 4.32 -10.56 -29.66
N SER A 66 4.38 -10.02 -30.88
CA SER A 66 5.61 -9.89 -31.66
C SER A 66 6.63 -9.05 -30.89
N THR A 67 7.76 -9.69 -30.63
CA THR A 67 9.04 -9.19 -30.12
C THR A 67 9.46 -7.87 -30.77
N ALA A 68 9.17 -6.75 -30.12
CA ALA A 68 10.08 -5.61 -30.13
C ALA A 68 11.29 -5.98 -29.26
N SER A 69 12.50 -5.68 -29.74
CA SER A 69 13.78 -5.92 -29.06
C SER A 69 13.74 -5.52 -27.58
N ARG A 70 13.40 -6.46 -26.69
CA ARG A 70 13.50 -6.29 -25.24
C ARG A 70 14.97 -6.42 -24.90
N THR A 71 15.58 -5.32 -24.48
CA THR A 71 16.72 -5.40 -23.56
C THR A 71 16.36 -6.45 -22.51
N ALA A 72 17.26 -7.41 -22.27
CA ALA A 72 17.02 -8.47 -21.30
C ALA A 72 16.64 -7.82 -19.96
N ILE A 73 15.51 -8.23 -19.38
CA ILE A 73 15.10 -7.76 -18.05
C ILE A 73 16.23 -8.17 -17.09
N PRO A 74 16.83 -7.23 -16.36
CA PRO A 74 17.93 -7.57 -15.47
C PRO A 74 17.43 -8.46 -14.34
N ASP A 75 18.23 -9.47 -13.99
CA ASP A 75 17.98 -10.29 -12.81
C ASP A 75 18.02 -9.42 -11.55
N PRO A 76 17.13 -9.66 -10.57
CA PRO A 76 17.13 -8.90 -9.33
C PRO A 76 18.36 -9.21 -8.47
N GLU A 77 18.88 -8.17 -7.81
CA GLU A 77 20.05 -8.27 -6.95
C GLU A 77 19.61 -8.37 -5.49
N PHE A 78 20.02 -9.44 -4.79
CA PHE A 78 19.80 -9.61 -3.36
C PHE A 78 21.15 -9.58 -2.63
N PRO A 79 21.67 -8.37 -2.31
CA PRO A 79 22.98 -8.25 -1.67
C PRO A 79 22.99 -8.93 -0.30
N GLN A 80 24.13 -9.53 0.08
CA GLN A 80 24.33 -10.07 1.42
C GLN A 80 24.41 -8.93 2.44
N TRP A 81 23.26 -8.54 2.98
CA TRP A 81 23.17 -7.64 4.12
C TRP A 81 23.82 -8.27 5.36
N LYS A 82 24.56 -7.45 6.12
CA LYS A 82 25.13 -7.82 7.41
C LYS A 82 24.90 -6.71 8.42
N PRO A 83 24.44 -7.04 9.64
CA PRO A 83 24.32 -6.06 10.71
C PRO A 83 25.70 -5.73 11.30
N SER A 84 25.73 -4.80 12.27
CA SER A 84 26.95 -4.42 12.97
C SER A 84 27.63 -5.62 13.67
N GLU A 85 28.94 -5.52 13.90
CA GLU A 85 29.68 -6.54 14.64
C GLU A 85 29.10 -6.81 16.04
N ARG A 86 28.51 -5.79 16.67
CA ARG A 86 27.86 -5.90 17.97
C ARG A 86 26.71 -6.90 17.94
N VAL A 87 25.87 -6.83 16.89
CA VAL A 87 24.73 -7.74 16.70
C VAL A 87 25.21 -9.14 16.33
N LEU A 88 26.24 -9.25 15.49
CA LEU A 88 26.81 -10.55 15.09
C LEU A 88 27.42 -11.34 16.25
N ARG A 89 27.86 -10.66 17.32
CA ARG A 89 28.44 -11.28 18.52
C ARG A 89 27.39 -11.74 19.54
N LEU A 90 26.10 -11.49 19.32
CA LEU A 90 25.04 -11.90 20.23
C LEU A 90 24.93 -13.43 20.28
N LYS A 91 24.88 -13.97 21.50
CA LYS A 91 24.62 -15.40 21.73
C LYS A 91 23.13 -15.70 21.61
N SER A 92 22.80 -16.96 21.32
CA SER A 92 21.40 -17.42 21.23
C SER A 92 20.57 -17.10 22.48
N GLU A 93 21.15 -17.25 23.67
CA GLU A 93 20.49 -16.91 24.94
C GLU A 93 20.10 -15.42 25.03
N GLN A 94 20.99 -14.53 24.57
CA GLN A 94 20.75 -13.09 24.56
C GLN A 94 19.70 -12.71 23.52
N ILE A 95 19.69 -13.39 22.37
CA ILE A 95 18.68 -13.19 21.33
C ILE A 95 17.29 -13.53 21.87
N GLU A 96 17.15 -14.66 22.55
CA GLU A 96 15.88 -15.07 23.17
C GLU A 96 15.46 -14.11 24.29
N GLU A 97 16.41 -13.64 25.12
CA GLU A 97 16.13 -12.63 26.14
C GLU A 97 15.58 -11.32 25.54
N ILE A 98 16.18 -10.85 24.44
CA ILE A 98 15.71 -9.65 23.73
C ILE A 98 14.30 -9.89 23.16
N ARG A 99 14.05 -11.05 22.53
CA ARG A 99 12.73 -11.41 21.99
C ARG A 99 11.65 -11.43 23.07
N LEU A 100 11.95 -12.03 24.22
CA LEU A 100 11.06 -12.05 25.38
C LEU A 100 10.75 -10.64 25.88
N ARG A 101 11.77 -9.79 26.03
CA ARG A 101 11.60 -8.40 26.48
C ARG A 101 10.79 -7.56 25.50
N LEU A 102 10.97 -7.77 24.20
CA LEU A 102 10.21 -7.07 23.15
C LEU A 102 8.82 -7.67 22.91
N ASN A 103 8.47 -8.77 23.60
CA ASN A 103 7.23 -9.54 23.42
C ASN A 103 7.05 -10.01 21.96
N VAL A 104 8.13 -10.57 21.40
CA VAL A 104 8.22 -11.05 20.03
C VAL A 104 8.37 -12.56 20.02
N ASP A 105 7.43 -13.24 19.41
CA ASP A 105 7.48 -14.68 19.10
C ASP A 105 7.93 -14.85 17.65
N VAL A 106 8.91 -15.73 17.42
CA VAL A 106 9.52 -15.98 16.12
C VAL A 106 9.45 -17.46 15.82
N ASN A 107 8.70 -17.80 14.77
CA ASN A 107 8.59 -19.15 14.27
C ASN A 107 9.19 -19.22 12.86
N VAL A 108 9.95 -20.28 12.61
CA VAL A 108 10.66 -20.49 11.35
C VAL A 108 10.34 -21.91 10.87
N ALA A 109 10.12 -22.07 9.55
CA ALA A 109 9.79 -23.36 8.98
C ALA A 109 10.87 -24.42 9.31
N PRO A 110 10.50 -25.66 9.65
CA PRO A 110 11.45 -26.74 9.93
C PRO A 110 12.44 -26.93 8.78
N GLY A 111 13.74 -26.98 9.09
CA GLY A 111 14.81 -27.16 8.10
C GLY A 111 15.30 -25.89 7.42
N SER A 112 14.74 -24.72 7.72
CA SER A 112 15.29 -23.44 7.27
C SER A 112 16.26 -22.83 8.29
N SER A 113 17.10 -21.90 7.84
CA SER A 113 18.08 -21.22 8.71
C SER A 113 17.38 -20.41 9.80
N SER A 114 18.05 -20.22 10.94
CA SER A 114 17.53 -19.37 12.02
C SER A 114 17.19 -17.97 11.51
N ALA A 115 16.14 -17.36 12.06
CA ALA A 115 15.86 -15.96 11.82
C ALA A 115 17.02 -15.08 12.34
N PRO A 116 17.34 -13.98 11.65
CA PRO A 116 18.27 -12.96 12.14
C PRO A 116 17.92 -12.47 13.55
N ALA A 117 18.93 -12.04 14.30
CA ALA A 117 18.75 -11.46 15.63
C ALA A 117 17.92 -10.16 15.55
N PRO A 118 17.09 -9.86 16.56
CA PRO A 118 16.42 -8.57 16.65
C PRO A 118 17.46 -7.46 16.85
N ILE A 119 17.24 -6.31 16.21
CA ILE A 119 18.12 -5.14 16.27
C ILE A 119 17.36 -3.96 16.85
N GLU A 120 17.81 -3.46 17.99
CA GLU A 120 17.14 -2.41 18.77
C GLU A 120 17.65 -0.99 18.47
N SER A 121 18.42 -0.82 17.39
CA SER A 121 19.12 0.42 17.06
C SER A 121 19.30 0.51 15.55
N PHE A 122 18.82 1.59 14.93
CA PHE A 122 18.94 1.80 13.48
C PHE A 122 20.40 1.80 12.99
N PRO A 123 21.37 2.43 13.67
CA PRO A 123 22.78 2.33 13.29
C PRO A 123 23.31 0.90 13.18
N ASP A 124 22.83 -0.02 14.01
CA ASP A 124 23.26 -1.42 13.99
C ASP A 124 22.67 -2.22 12.82
N MET A 125 21.67 -1.68 12.13
CA MET A 125 21.10 -2.26 10.92
C MET A 125 21.94 -1.98 9.67
N CYS A 126 22.96 -1.10 9.76
CA CYS A 126 23.89 -0.80 8.67
C CYS A 126 23.19 -0.38 7.35
N LEU A 127 22.17 0.47 7.46
CA LEU A 127 21.39 1.00 6.32
C LEU A 127 22.19 2.04 5.52
N HIS A 128 21.72 2.33 4.30
CA HIS A 128 22.30 3.38 3.46
C HIS A 128 22.29 4.75 4.18
N PRO A 129 23.37 5.56 4.10
CA PRO A 129 23.47 6.82 4.85
C PRO A 129 22.33 7.81 4.61
N SER A 130 21.80 7.91 3.39
CA SER A 130 20.64 8.76 3.10
C SER A 130 19.37 8.29 3.82
N ILE A 131 19.15 6.98 3.90
CA ILE A 131 18.02 6.41 4.64
C ILE A 131 18.16 6.73 6.13
N MET A 132 19.37 6.56 6.70
CA MET A 132 19.64 6.90 8.10
C MET A 132 19.36 8.38 8.41
N LYS A 133 19.76 9.28 7.52
CA LYS A 133 19.47 10.72 7.63
C LYS A 133 17.96 11.01 7.60
N ASP A 134 17.22 10.31 6.75
CA ASP A 134 15.78 10.48 6.64
C ASP A 134 15.03 9.90 7.86
N ILE A 135 15.48 8.77 8.40
CA ILE A 135 14.99 8.19 9.67
C ILE A 135 15.14 9.21 10.81
N GLU A 136 16.32 9.81 10.95
CA GLU A 136 16.59 10.82 11.99
C GLU A 136 15.71 12.07 11.80
N LYS A 137 15.59 12.55 10.56
CA LYS A 137 14.76 13.72 10.22
C LYS A 137 13.27 13.48 10.47
N HIS A 138 12.79 12.25 10.26
CA HIS A 138 11.41 11.84 10.52
C HIS A 138 11.13 11.61 12.02
N GLY A 139 12.16 11.70 12.87
CA GLY A 139 12.03 11.66 14.33
C GLY A 139 12.08 10.27 14.95
N TYR A 140 12.52 9.26 14.22
CA TYR A 140 12.64 7.88 14.70
C TYR A 140 13.93 7.72 15.52
N THR A 141 13.79 7.47 16.82
CA THR A 141 14.94 7.33 17.75
C THR A 141 15.38 5.87 17.92
N ALA A 142 14.42 4.95 18.01
CA ALA A 142 14.66 3.52 18.14
C ALA A 142 13.55 2.73 17.42
N PRO A 143 13.85 1.53 16.90
CA PRO A 143 12.86 0.67 16.27
C PRO A 143 11.85 0.14 17.30
N THR A 144 10.58 0.02 16.88
CA THR A 144 9.55 -0.68 17.65
C THR A 144 9.80 -2.19 17.67
N SER A 145 9.11 -2.95 18.54
CA SER A 145 9.29 -4.41 18.64
C SER A 145 9.13 -5.13 17.29
N ILE A 146 8.14 -4.75 16.47
CA ILE A 146 7.96 -5.35 15.14
C ILE A 146 9.12 -4.97 14.22
N GLN A 147 9.52 -3.70 14.18
CA GLN A 147 10.63 -3.22 13.35
C GLN A 147 11.96 -3.90 13.73
N ALA A 148 12.22 -4.05 15.03
CA ALA A 148 13.45 -4.64 15.54
C ALA A 148 13.67 -6.07 15.05
N GLN A 149 12.61 -6.88 14.92
CA GLN A 149 12.72 -8.25 14.44
C GLN A 149 12.45 -8.39 12.93
N SER A 150 11.55 -7.60 12.36
CA SER A 150 11.14 -7.74 10.96
C SER A 150 12.10 -7.08 9.98
N MET A 151 12.71 -5.94 10.32
CA MET A 151 13.65 -5.26 9.42
C MET A 151 14.89 -6.13 9.14
N PRO A 152 15.55 -6.76 10.14
CA PRO A 152 16.64 -7.70 9.88
C PRO A 152 16.25 -8.87 8.96
N VAL A 153 15.04 -9.40 9.11
CA VAL A 153 14.51 -10.47 8.24
C VAL A 153 14.35 -9.95 6.81
N ALA A 154 13.69 -8.81 6.65
CA ALA A 154 13.47 -8.19 5.35
C ALA A 154 14.79 -7.84 4.65
N LEU A 155 15.74 -7.22 5.36
CA LEU A 155 17.07 -6.87 4.84
C LEU A 155 17.89 -8.12 4.45
N SER A 156 17.66 -9.27 5.11
CA SER A 156 18.30 -10.54 4.75
C SER A 156 17.73 -11.21 3.50
N GLY A 157 16.71 -10.62 2.87
CA GLY A 157 16.08 -11.17 1.65
C GLY A 157 15.13 -12.34 1.89
N ARG A 158 14.71 -12.57 3.14
CA ARG A 158 13.79 -13.67 3.49
C ARG A 158 12.34 -13.21 3.47
N ASP A 159 11.45 -14.10 3.04
CA ASP A 159 10.03 -13.89 3.16
C ASP A 159 9.59 -13.82 4.63
N LEU A 160 8.54 -13.05 4.87
CA LEU A 160 8.10 -12.69 6.21
C LEU A 160 6.58 -12.70 6.29
N LEU A 161 6.08 -13.29 7.38
CA LEU A 161 4.72 -13.08 7.87
C LEU A 161 4.80 -12.32 9.20
N GLY A 162 4.43 -11.05 9.20
CA GLY A 162 4.48 -10.15 10.35
C GLY A 162 3.10 -9.86 10.94
N CYS A 163 2.86 -10.30 12.17
CA CYS A 163 1.62 -10.12 12.90
C CYS A 163 1.82 -9.17 14.07
N ALA A 164 1.24 -7.98 13.99
CA ALA A 164 1.30 -6.99 15.05
C ALA A 164 0.10 -6.06 14.99
N GLU A 165 -0.29 -5.51 16.14
CA GLU A 165 -1.42 -4.58 16.25
C GLU A 165 -1.29 -3.32 15.37
N THR A 166 -2.40 -2.63 15.15
CA THR A 166 -2.41 -1.31 14.51
C THR A 166 -1.59 -0.31 15.32
N GLY A 167 -0.85 0.57 14.63
CA GLY A 167 0.01 1.55 15.30
C GLY A 167 1.34 1.00 15.82
N SER A 168 1.64 -0.29 15.65
CA SER A 168 2.93 -0.89 16.05
C SER A 168 4.13 -0.49 15.17
N GLY A 169 3.91 0.29 14.10
CA GLY A 169 4.97 0.77 13.21
C GLY A 169 5.32 -0.18 12.06
N LYS A 170 4.39 -1.06 11.63
CA LYS A 170 4.57 -2.00 10.51
C LYS A 170 4.99 -1.31 9.20
N THR A 171 4.46 -0.12 8.91
CA THR A 171 4.75 0.62 7.68
C THR A 171 6.25 0.91 7.53
N ALA A 172 6.89 1.51 8.53
CA ALA A 172 8.34 1.71 8.50
C ALA A 172 9.12 0.38 8.46
N ALA A 173 8.57 -0.67 9.08
CA ALA A 173 9.18 -1.99 9.17
C ALA A 173 9.36 -2.67 7.80
N PHE A 174 8.52 -2.35 6.81
CA PHE A 174 8.71 -2.80 5.42
C PHE A 174 9.23 -1.69 4.49
N SER A 175 8.84 -0.43 4.69
CA SER A 175 9.24 0.67 3.80
C SER A 175 10.75 0.89 3.79
N ILE A 176 11.40 0.84 4.96
CA ILE A 176 12.84 1.09 5.06
C ILE A 176 13.65 -0.02 4.35
N PRO A 177 13.44 -1.33 4.63
CA PRO A 177 14.10 -2.39 3.88
C PRO A 177 13.76 -2.39 2.38
N MET A 178 12.52 -2.04 2.01
CA MET A 178 12.10 -1.93 0.61
C MET A 178 12.89 -0.85 -0.14
N ILE A 179 13.09 0.33 0.46
CA ILE A 179 13.91 1.40 -0.15
C ILE A 179 15.37 0.93 -0.28
N GLN A 180 15.94 0.32 0.77
CA GLN A 180 17.28 -0.25 0.74
C GLN A 180 17.45 -1.28 -0.39
N HIS A 181 16.45 -2.15 -0.58
CA HIS A 181 16.43 -3.15 -1.65
C HIS A 181 16.41 -2.49 -3.03
N CYS A 182 15.54 -1.48 -3.24
CA CYS A 182 15.46 -0.73 -4.50
C CYS A 182 16.79 -0.05 -4.87
N LEU A 183 17.53 0.46 -3.89
CA LEU A 183 18.85 1.08 -4.12
C LEU A 183 19.92 0.10 -4.58
N ALA A 184 19.76 -1.19 -4.30
CA ALA A 184 20.67 -2.23 -4.74
C ALA A 184 20.35 -2.73 -6.17
N GLN A 185 19.22 -2.34 -6.76
CA GLN A 185 18.85 -2.79 -8.10
C GLN A 185 19.49 -1.91 -9.18
N GLN A 186 19.58 -2.46 -10.40
CA GLN A 186 19.96 -1.67 -11.56
C GLN A 186 19.01 -0.48 -11.78
N PRO A 187 19.53 0.70 -12.17
CA PRO A 187 18.72 1.89 -12.41
C PRO A 187 17.54 1.65 -13.36
N LEU A 188 16.44 2.35 -13.13
CA LEU A 188 15.25 2.26 -13.98
C LEU A 188 15.48 2.92 -15.33
N GLN A 189 15.01 2.25 -16.38
CA GLN A 189 14.89 2.83 -17.70
C GLN A 189 13.46 3.26 -17.98
N ARG A 190 13.27 4.18 -18.93
CA ARG A 190 11.92 4.62 -19.31
C ARG A 190 11.15 3.43 -19.89
N GLY A 191 9.98 3.15 -19.32
CA GLY A 191 9.14 2.01 -19.69
C GLY A 191 9.35 0.76 -18.84
N ASP A 192 10.34 0.75 -17.94
CA ASP A 192 10.45 -0.28 -16.92
C ASP A 192 9.28 -0.22 -15.93
N GLY A 193 8.86 -1.39 -15.47
CA GLY A 193 7.98 -1.51 -14.30
C GLY A 193 8.71 -1.18 -12.99
N PRO A 194 7.98 -1.08 -11.87
CA PRO A 194 8.58 -0.82 -10.57
C PRO A 194 9.47 -1.96 -10.08
N LEU A 195 10.34 -1.64 -9.12
CA LEU A 195 11.20 -2.59 -8.42
C LEU A 195 10.51 -3.20 -7.20
N ALA A 196 9.60 -2.43 -6.58
CA ALA A 196 8.81 -2.90 -5.46
C ALA A 196 7.34 -2.49 -5.54
N LEU A 197 6.48 -3.32 -4.95
CA LEU A 197 5.03 -3.13 -4.91
C LEU A 197 4.50 -3.30 -3.49
N VAL A 198 3.68 -2.35 -3.05
CA VAL A 198 2.87 -2.47 -1.83
C VAL A 198 1.39 -2.50 -2.21
N LEU A 199 0.69 -3.57 -1.81
CA LEU A 199 -0.77 -3.67 -1.91
C LEU A 199 -1.40 -3.31 -0.58
N ALA A 200 -2.39 -2.41 -0.63
CA ALA A 200 -3.17 -1.96 0.52
C ALA A 200 -4.68 -2.02 0.22
N PRO A 201 -5.54 -2.26 1.23
CA PRO A 201 -6.99 -2.41 1.06
C PRO A 201 -7.72 -1.12 0.66
N THR A 202 -7.25 0.05 1.12
CA THR A 202 -7.95 1.32 0.93
C THR A 202 -7.08 2.38 0.28
N ARG A 203 -7.73 3.38 -0.33
CA ARG A 203 -7.04 4.49 -0.98
C ARG A 203 -6.29 5.32 0.04
N GLU A 204 -6.91 5.52 1.19
CA GLU A 204 -6.42 6.33 2.31
C GLU A 204 -5.18 5.67 2.91
N LEU A 205 -5.20 4.34 3.10
CA LEU A 205 -4.02 3.62 3.58
C LEU A 205 -2.88 3.67 2.56
N ALA A 206 -3.16 3.46 1.27
CA ALA A 206 -2.15 3.60 0.22
C ALA A 206 -1.50 5.00 0.20
N GLN A 207 -2.29 6.06 0.41
CA GLN A 207 -1.78 7.43 0.53
C GLN A 207 -0.92 7.63 1.79
N GLN A 208 -1.26 6.99 2.90
CA GLN A 208 -0.45 7.04 4.11
C GLN A 208 0.89 6.33 3.93
N ILE A 209 0.87 5.14 3.32
CA ILE A 209 2.09 4.37 3.03
C ILE A 209 2.99 5.15 2.06
N GLU A 210 2.45 5.71 0.97
CA GLU A 210 3.24 6.49 0.01
C GLU A 210 3.94 7.68 0.68
N LYS A 211 3.23 8.43 1.54
CA LYS A 211 3.82 9.53 2.30
C LYS A 211 4.97 9.07 3.19
N GLU A 212 4.83 7.93 3.83
CA GLU A 212 5.85 7.37 4.70
C GLU A 212 7.07 6.89 3.90
N VAL A 213 6.87 6.24 2.75
CA VAL A 213 7.95 5.88 1.84
C VAL A 213 8.69 7.13 1.35
N THR A 214 7.96 8.16 0.94
CA THR A 214 8.52 9.44 0.49
C THR A 214 9.30 10.14 1.60
N ALA A 215 8.88 10.04 2.85
CA ALA A 215 9.62 10.57 4.00
C ALA A 215 10.98 9.86 4.18
N PHE A 216 11.02 8.54 4.05
CA PHE A 216 12.24 7.74 4.18
C PHE A 216 13.15 7.73 2.94
N SER A 217 12.73 8.34 1.84
CA SER A 217 13.52 8.47 0.60
C SER A 217 13.84 9.92 0.22
N LEU A 218 13.62 10.88 1.12
CA LEU A 218 13.75 12.31 0.83
C LEU A 218 15.18 12.75 0.48
N SER A 219 16.19 12.08 1.05
CA SER A 219 17.62 12.33 0.81
C SER A 219 18.18 11.49 -0.33
N LEU A 220 17.34 10.79 -1.11
CA LEU A 220 17.73 9.99 -2.27
C LEU A 220 17.37 10.72 -3.56
N ASP A 221 18.40 11.21 -4.26
CA ASP A 221 18.21 11.87 -5.54
C ASP A 221 17.64 10.88 -6.57
N SER A 222 16.65 11.33 -7.34
CA SER A 222 15.98 10.54 -8.39
C SER A 222 15.15 9.33 -7.91
N PHE A 223 15.00 9.11 -6.61
CA PHE A 223 14.07 8.10 -6.10
C PHE A 223 12.63 8.54 -6.33
N LYS A 224 11.78 7.63 -6.80
CA LYS A 224 10.42 7.94 -7.23
C LYS A 224 9.43 6.90 -6.73
N THR A 225 8.35 7.37 -6.15
CA THR A 225 7.19 6.61 -5.71
C THR A 225 5.99 7.00 -6.57
N ALA A 226 5.03 6.10 -6.73
CA ALA A 226 3.73 6.43 -7.31
C ALA A 226 2.60 5.74 -6.56
N ILE A 227 1.45 6.41 -6.54
CA ILE A 227 0.22 5.89 -5.94
C ILE A 227 -0.80 5.49 -7.01
N VAL A 228 -1.22 4.22 -6.97
CA VAL A 228 -2.14 3.63 -7.95
C VAL A 228 -3.43 3.21 -7.26
N VAL A 229 -4.37 4.15 -7.21
CA VAL A 229 -5.66 3.98 -6.51
C VAL A 229 -6.83 4.48 -7.34
N GLY A 230 -8.01 3.90 -7.12
CA GLY A 230 -9.24 4.32 -7.80
C GLY A 230 -9.66 5.76 -7.44
N GLY A 231 -10.62 6.32 -8.18
CA GLY A 231 -11.21 7.64 -7.87
C GLY A 231 -10.29 8.85 -8.10
N THR A 232 -9.14 8.66 -8.75
CA THR A 232 -8.24 9.70 -9.26
C THR A 232 -8.08 9.57 -10.78
N ASN A 233 -7.49 10.59 -11.40
CA ASN A 233 -7.27 10.64 -12.84
C ASN A 233 -6.29 9.54 -13.28
N ILE A 234 -6.78 8.58 -14.06
CA ILE A 234 -5.98 7.46 -14.56
C ILE A 234 -4.86 7.92 -15.51
N SER A 235 -5.03 9.04 -16.19
CA SER A 235 -4.03 9.56 -17.13
C SER A 235 -2.77 10.07 -16.42
N GLU A 236 -2.92 10.64 -15.23
CA GLU A 236 -1.81 11.10 -14.39
C GLU A 236 -1.00 9.90 -13.90
N GLN A 237 -1.68 8.92 -13.30
CA GLN A 237 -1.08 7.64 -12.89
C GLN A 237 -0.36 6.94 -14.04
N ARG A 238 -0.96 6.94 -15.24
CA ARG A 238 -0.33 6.38 -16.45
C ARG A 238 0.95 7.11 -16.82
N SER A 239 0.97 8.44 -16.74
CA SER A 239 2.14 9.24 -17.08
C SER A 239 3.30 8.95 -16.13
N GLU A 240 3.02 8.89 -14.83
CA GLU A 240 4.00 8.57 -13.78
C GLU A 240 4.56 7.16 -13.95
N LEU A 241 3.70 6.15 -14.11
CA LEU A 241 4.12 4.77 -14.29
C LEU A 241 5.01 4.61 -15.54
N ARG A 242 4.67 5.27 -16.65
CA ARG A 242 5.48 5.22 -17.89
C ARG A 242 6.80 5.99 -17.79
N ALA A 243 6.90 6.93 -16.86
CA ALA A 243 8.16 7.64 -16.59
C ALA A 243 9.17 6.76 -15.83
N GLY A 244 8.72 5.64 -15.26
CA GLY A 244 9.53 4.75 -14.43
C GLY A 244 9.55 5.22 -12.97
N VAL A 245 9.13 4.34 -12.07
CA VAL A 245 9.07 4.59 -10.62
C VAL A 245 9.66 3.40 -9.87
N HIS A 246 10.31 3.64 -8.73
CA HIS A 246 10.97 2.59 -7.95
C HIS A 246 9.95 1.76 -7.18
N ILE A 247 8.99 2.45 -6.56
CA ILE A 247 7.98 1.85 -5.70
C ILE A 247 6.60 2.27 -6.19
N VAL A 248 5.70 1.30 -6.28
CA VAL A 248 4.27 1.53 -6.45
C VAL A 248 3.54 1.12 -5.18
N VAL A 249 2.71 2.02 -4.66
CA VAL A 249 1.74 1.72 -3.60
C VAL A 249 0.35 1.72 -4.23
N ALA A 250 -0.39 0.63 -4.13
CA ALA A 250 -1.61 0.45 -4.91
C ALA A 250 -2.76 -0.22 -4.15
N THR A 251 -3.99 0.10 -4.56
CA THR A 251 -5.12 -0.80 -4.31
C THR A 251 -5.22 -1.83 -5.43
N PRO A 252 -5.54 -3.11 -5.14
CA PRO A 252 -5.48 -4.20 -6.13
C PRO A 252 -6.26 -3.93 -7.42
N GLY A 253 -7.49 -3.43 -7.32
CA GLY A 253 -8.34 -3.18 -8.49
C GLY A 253 -7.73 -2.19 -9.49
N ARG A 254 -7.25 -1.04 -9.02
CA ARG A 254 -6.67 -0.03 -9.93
C ARG A 254 -5.33 -0.47 -10.51
N LEU A 255 -4.53 -1.24 -9.77
CA LEU A 255 -3.30 -1.82 -10.30
C LEU A 255 -3.59 -2.73 -11.51
N ILE A 256 -4.59 -3.60 -11.38
CA ILE A 256 -5.02 -4.50 -12.47
C ILE A 256 -5.47 -3.71 -13.70
N ASP A 257 -6.24 -2.64 -13.53
CA ASP A 257 -6.63 -1.76 -14.65
C ASP A 257 -5.39 -1.26 -15.44
N HIS A 258 -4.33 -0.85 -14.72
CA HIS A 258 -3.09 -0.37 -15.34
C HIS A 258 -2.29 -1.49 -16.02
N LEU A 259 -2.27 -2.69 -15.45
CA LEU A 259 -1.62 -3.85 -16.05
C LEU A 259 -2.31 -4.28 -17.35
N GLN A 260 -3.65 -4.37 -17.33
CA GLN A 260 -4.44 -4.75 -18.50
C GLN A 260 -4.32 -3.73 -19.64
N GLN A 261 -4.19 -2.44 -19.32
CA GLN A 261 -3.96 -1.38 -20.31
C GLN A 261 -2.50 -1.26 -20.79
N GLY A 262 -1.57 -2.05 -20.24
CA GLY A 262 -0.15 -1.95 -20.56
C GLY A 262 0.46 -0.61 -20.16
N ASN A 263 -0.03 0.00 -19.08
CA ASN A 263 0.51 1.26 -18.54
C ASN A 263 1.73 1.02 -17.65
N THR A 264 1.86 -0.16 -17.06
CA THR A 264 3.01 -0.63 -16.28
C THR A 264 3.18 -2.14 -16.49
N SER A 265 4.24 -2.72 -15.93
CA SER A 265 4.49 -4.16 -15.90
C SER A 265 5.01 -4.58 -14.53
N LEU A 266 4.87 -5.86 -14.18
CA LEU A 266 5.43 -6.41 -12.93
C LEU A 266 6.83 -7.03 -13.12
N CYS A 267 7.38 -6.97 -14.34
CA CYS A 267 8.55 -7.73 -14.76
C CYS A 267 9.83 -7.45 -13.95
N ARG A 268 9.96 -6.25 -13.37
CA ARG A 268 11.13 -5.84 -12.58
C ARG A 268 10.91 -5.91 -11.06
N ILE A 269 9.72 -6.32 -10.62
CA ILE A 269 9.41 -6.38 -9.20
C ILE A 269 10.18 -7.53 -8.57
N SER A 270 10.92 -7.21 -7.51
CA SER A 270 11.65 -8.20 -6.70
C SER A 270 11.38 -8.06 -5.20
N PHE A 271 10.53 -7.11 -4.80
CA PHE A 271 10.10 -6.92 -3.41
C PHE A 271 8.61 -6.59 -3.36
N VAL A 272 7.82 -7.40 -2.66
CA VAL A 272 6.36 -7.28 -2.58
C VAL A 272 5.89 -7.23 -1.15
N VAL A 273 4.97 -6.33 -0.87
CA VAL A 273 4.33 -6.18 0.44
C VAL A 273 2.81 -6.31 0.30
N LEU A 274 2.21 -7.16 1.13
CA LEU A 274 0.77 -7.23 1.35
C LEU A 274 0.49 -6.64 2.74
N ASP A 275 0.00 -5.39 2.81
CA ASP A 275 -0.32 -4.73 4.09
C ASP A 275 -1.82 -4.75 4.38
N GLU A 276 -2.17 -4.91 5.67
CA GLU A 276 -3.55 -5.20 6.13
C GLU A 276 -4.19 -6.35 5.31
N ALA A 277 -3.47 -7.46 5.17
CA ALA A 277 -3.90 -8.58 4.34
C ALA A 277 -5.24 -9.19 4.76
N ASP A 278 -5.51 -9.27 6.07
CA ASP A 278 -6.79 -9.68 6.66
C ASP A 278 -7.93 -8.82 6.12
N ARG A 279 -7.75 -7.49 6.17
CA ARG A 279 -8.76 -6.56 5.67
C ARG A 279 -8.93 -6.66 4.16
N MET A 280 -7.87 -6.92 3.40
CA MET A 280 -7.98 -7.15 1.96
C MET A 280 -8.84 -8.38 1.66
N LEU A 281 -8.71 -9.46 2.44
CA LEU A 281 -9.55 -10.65 2.31
C LEU A 281 -11.01 -10.36 2.71
N ASP A 282 -11.25 -9.64 3.80
CA ASP A 282 -12.60 -9.24 4.25
C ASP A 282 -13.33 -8.40 3.18
N MET A 283 -12.58 -7.57 2.43
CA MET A 283 -13.11 -6.76 1.34
C MET A 283 -13.28 -7.54 0.02
N GLY A 284 -12.95 -8.83 0.01
CA GLY A 284 -13.08 -9.70 -1.16
C GLY A 284 -12.01 -9.46 -2.24
N PHE A 285 -10.84 -8.92 -1.87
CA PHE A 285 -9.75 -8.68 -2.82
C PHE A 285 -8.89 -9.92 -3.13
N GLU A 286 -9.21 -11.08 -2.56
CA GLU A 286 -8.45 -12.31 -2.78
C GLU A 286 -8.23 -12.64 -4.27
N PRO A 287 -9.23 -12.58 -5.17
CA PRO A 287 -9.02 -12.86 -6.59
C PRO A 287 -8.04 -11.88 -7.25
N GLN A 288 -8.10 -10.60 -6.88
CA GLN A 288 -7.22 -9.56 -7.41
C GLN A 288 -5.78 -9.72 -6.90
N ILE A 289 -5.61 -10.05 -5.61
CA ILE A 289 -4.29 -10.38 -5.05
C ILE A 289 -3.70 -11.58 -5.81
N ARG A 290 -4.48 -12.65 -5.98
CA ARG A 290 -4.07 -13.85 -6.72
C ARG A 290 -3.67 -13.54 -8.16
N GLU A 291 -4.38 -12.66 -8.84
CA GLU A 291 -4.03 -12.20 -10.19
C GLU A 291 -2.68 -11.47 -10.21
N VAL A 292 -2.45 -10.54 -9.28
CA VAL A 292 -1.18 -9.81 -9.19
C VAL A 292 -0.02 -10.76 -8.86
N MET A 293 -0.16 -11.60 -7.83
CA MET A 293 0.91 -12.51 -7.37
C MET A 293 1.34 -13.51 -8.44
N ARG A 294 0.39 -14.01 -9.27
CA ARG A 294 0.69 -14.93 -10.38
C ARG A 294 1.48 -14.30 -11.53
N ASN A 295 1.45 -12.97 -11.64
CA ASN A 295 2.16 -12.24 -12.69
C ASN A 295 3.51 -11.67 -12.21
N LEU A 296 3.92 -11.96 -10.98
CA LEU A 296 5.23 -11.58 -10.45
C LEU A 296 6.36 -12.47 -11.03
N PRO A 297 7.59 -11.95 -11.13
CA PRO A 297 8.76 -12.75 -11.46
C PRO A 297 8.98 -13.88 -10.44
N GLU A 298 9.53 -15.03 -10.84
CA GLU A 298 9.80 -16.14 -9.90
C GLU A 298 10.73 -15.73 -8.74
N LYS A 299 11.74 -14.92 -9.03
CA LYS A 299 12.70 -14.41 -8.03
C LYS A 299 12.20 -13.09 -7.44
N HIS A 300 11.45 -13.17 -6.34
CA HIS A 300 11.04 -12.01 -5.57
C HIS A 300 11.01 -12.37 -4.08
N GLN A 301 11.05 -11.35 -3.23
CA GLN A 301 10.80 -11.44 -1.80
C GLN A 301 9.39 -10.94 -1.49
N THR A 302 8.67 -11.65 -0.63
CA THR A 302 7.32 -11.27 -0.19
C THR A 302 7.24 -11.07 1.31
N LEU A 303 6.68 -9.94 1.72
CA LEU A 303 6.36 -9.59 3.10
C LEU A 303 4.84 -9.47 3.23
N LEU A 304 4.25 -10.23 4.14
CA LEU A 304 2.82 -10.17 4.47
C LEU A 304 2.68 -9.61 5.88
N PHE A 305 1.96 -8.49 6.01
CA PHE A 305 1.64 -7.88 7.30
C PHE A 305 0.14 -7.91 7.58
N SER A 306 -0.21 -8.27 8.82
CA SER A 306 -1.59 -8.31 9.27
C SER A 306 -1.72 -8.01 10.76
N ALA A 307 -2.89 -7.50 11.16
CA ALA A 307 -3.20 -7.30 12.59
C ALA A 307 -3.77 -8.57 13.22
N THR A 308 -4.44 -9.40 12.43
CA THR A 308 -5.07 -10.65 12.87
C THR A 308 -4.44 -11.86 12.17
N MET A 309 -4.75 -13.06 12.64
CA MET A 309 -4.28 -14.32 12.02
C MET A 309 -5.43 -15.34 11.93
N PRO A 310 -6.45 -15.06 11.12
CA PRO A 310 -7.43 -16.07 10.76
C PRO A 310 -6.81 -17.12 9.83
N THR A 311 -7.47 -18.28 9.70
CA THR A 311 -7.02 -19.41 8.88
C THR A 311 -6.76 -19.04 7.42
N GLU A 312 -7.51 -18.08 6.91
CA GLU A 312 -7.46 -17.54 5.56
C GLU A 312 -6.13 -16.81 5.31
N ILE A 313 -5.59 -16.11 6.32
CA ILE A 313 -4.28 -15.46 6.25
C ILE A 313 -3.16 -16.48 6.32
N GLU A 314 -3.32 -17.53 7.12
CA GLU A 314 -2.36 -18.64 7.12
C GLU A 314 -2.31 -19.35 5.77
N ALA A 315 -3.46 -19.54 5.12
CA ALA A 315 -3.54 -20.10 3.77
C ALA A 315 -2.89 -19.16 2.73
N LEU A 316 -3.18 -17.85 2.81
CA LEU A 316 -2.55 -16.84 1.95
C LEU A 316 -1.02 -16.85 2.08
N ALA A 317 -0.52 -16.95 3.31
CA ALA A 317 0.91 -17.05 3.60
C ALA A 317 1.53 -18.33 3.03
N GLN A 318 0.83 -19.47 3.07
CA GLN A 318 1.31 -20.73 2.49
C GLN A 318 1.38 -20.69 0.96
N ASP A 319 0.42 -20.03 0.32
CA ASP A 319 0.34 -19.94 -1.14
C ASP A 319 1.42 -19.02 -1.74
N TYR A 320 1.82 -17.96 -1.04
CA TYR A 320 2.64 -16.89 -1.61
C TYR A 320 3.97 -16.61 -0.92
N LEU A 321 4.26 -17.22 0.23
CA LEU A 321 5.55 -17.05 0.92
C LEU A 321 6.39 -18.32 0.83
N THR A 322 7.68 -18.17 0.57
CA THR A 322 8.66 -19.25 0.50
C THR A 322 9.48 -19.34 1.78
N ASN A 323 9.27 -20.38 2.58
CA ASN A 323 9.95 -20.60 3.87
C ASN A 323 9.98 -19.34 4.77
N PRO A 324 8.83 -18.69 5.01
CA PRO A 324 8.80 -17.41 5.69
C PRO A 324 9.25 -17.51 7.14
N VAL A 325 9.86 -16.43 7.63
CA VAL A 325 9.94 -16.17 9.06
C VAL A 325 8.60 -15.64 9.51
N ARG A 326 7.98 -16.25 10.52
CA ARG A 326 6.74 -15.80 11.12
C ARG A 326 7.08 -15.02 12.38
N ILE A 327 6.71 -13.74 12.43
CA ILE A 327 6.94 -12.86 13.56
C ILE A 327 5.60 -12.47 14.14
N LYS A 328 5.44 -12.65 15.44
CA LYS A 328 4.24 -12.26 16.17
C LYS A 328 4.63 -11.35 17.32
N VAL A 329 4.09 -10.14 17.34
CA VAL A 329 4.33 -9.16 18.41
C VAL A 329 3.09 -9.03 19.26
N GLY A 330 3.22 -9.31 20.56
CA GLY A 330 2.12 -9.27 21.49
C GLY A 330 1.10 -10.40 21.32
N LYS A 331 -0.05 -10.22 21.97
CA LYS A 331 -1.15 -11.17 21.89
C LYS A 331 -1.95 -10.88 20.62
N VAL A 332 -1.72 -11.67 19.56
CA VAL A 332 -2.52 -11.62 18.32
C VAL A 332 -4.00 -11.64 18.66
N SER A 333 -4.77 -10.80 17.97
CA SER A 333 -6.21 -10.54 18.17
C SER A 333 -6.60 -9.84 19.47
N SER A 334 -5.65 -9.24 20.22
CA SER A 334 -5.98 -8.31 21.30
C SER A 334 -5.99 -6.88 20.76
N PRO A 335 -6.97 -6.05 21.11
CA PRO A 335 -6.88 -4.61 20.88
C PRO A 335 -5.69 -4.01 21.63
N THR A 336 -5.24 -2.84 21.19
CA THR A 336 -4.09 -2.15 21.77
C THR A 336 -4.32 -1.80 23.23
N ALA A 337 -3.35 -2.14 24.08
CA ALA A 337 -3.40 -1.92 25.53
C ALA A 337 -3.54 -0.43 25.92
N ASN A 338 -3.18 0.48 25.00
CA ASN A 338 -3.31 1.92 25.16
C ASN A 338 -4.73 2.45 24.89
N VAL A 339 -5.69 1.58 24.54
CA VAL A 339 -7.07 1.98 24.25
C VAL A 339 -7.99 1.44 25.35
N SER A 340 -8.60 2.34 26.13
CA SER A 340 -9.66 1.97 27.07
C SER A 340 -10.93 1.60 26.31
N GLN A 341 -11.47 0.42 26.59
CA GLN A 341 -12.68 -0.09 25.93
C GLN A 341 -13.84 -0.13 26.93
N ASN A 342 -14.90 0.62 26.62
CA ASN A 342 -16.15 0.65 27.37
C ASN A 342 -17.26 0.08 26.49
N LEU A 343 -18.02 -0.88 27.00
CA LEU A 343 -19.16 -1.48 26.30
C LEU A 343 -20.45 -1.05 27.00
N GLU A 344 -21.32 -0.33 26.30
CA GLU A 344 -22.62 0.12 26.82
C GLU A 344 -23.77 -0.52 26.02
N LYS A 345 -24.72 -1.13 26.72
CA LYS A 345 -25.89 -1.76 26.10
C LYS A 345 -27.03 -0.74 26.03
N VAL A 346 -27.36 -0.32 24.81
CA VAL A 346 -28.38 0.71 24.54
C VAL A 346 -29.40 0.19 23.51
N PRO A 347 -30.72 0.41 23.71
CA PRO A 347 -31.73 0.13 22.68
C PRO A 347 -31.43 0.87 21.37
N GLU A 348 -31.80 0.30 20.22
CA GLU A 348 -31.41 0.88 18.92
C GLU A 348 -31.92 2.32 18.71
N ASN A 349 -33.12 2.64 19.21
CA ASN A 349 -33.72 3.96 19.11
C ASN A 349 -32.99 5.01 19.96
N ASP A 350 -32.37 4.59 21.06
CA ASP A 350 -31.77 5.51 22.04
C ASP A 350 -30.28 5.74 21.75
N LYS A 351 -29.71 5.07 20.73
CA LYS A 351 -28.28 5.17 20.40
C LYS A 351 -27.87 6.60 20.02
N ILE A 352 -28.73 7.33 19.31
CA ILE A 352 -28.43 8.72 18.89
C ILE A 352 -28.42 9.63 20.10
N ASP A 353 -29.46 9.57 20.93
CA ASP A 353 -29.54 10.38 22.16
C ASP A 353 -28.37 10.07 23.08
N ARG A 354 -28.03 8.78 23.25
CA ARG A 354 -26.88 8.40 24.07
C ARG A 354 -25.54 8.87 23.48
N LEU A 355 -25.39 8.86 22.16
CA LEU A 355 -24.20 9.42 21.50
C LEU A 355 -24.09 10.92 21.76
N LEU A 356 -25.20 11.66 21.67
CA LEU A 356 -25.24 13.09 21.99
C LEU A 356 -24.85 13.36 23.44
N ASP A 357 -25.39 12.57 24.38
CA ASP A 357 -25.03 12.68 25.80
C ASP A 357 -23.52 12.49 26.01
N LEU A 358 -22.92 11.45 25.39
CA LEU A 358 -21.48 11.21 25.46
C LEU A 358 -20.65 12.37 24.91
N LEU A 359 -21.07 12.95 23.77
CA LEU A 359 -20.38 14.09 23.17
C LEU A 359 -20.50 15.37 24.03
N VAL A 360 -21.66 15.59 24.65
CA VAL A 360 -21.89 16.71 25.57
C VAL A 360 -21.09 16.55 26.86
N GLU A 361 -21.04 15.35 27.42
CA GLU A 361 -20.22 15.03 28.59
C GLU A 361 -18.73 15.31 28.31
N GLU A 362 -18.21 14.85 27.16
CA GLU A 362 -16.83 15.12 26.73
C GLU A 362 -16.57 16.62 26.49
N ALA A 363 -17.54 17.34 25.92
CA ALA A 363 -17.42 18.78 25.70
C ALA A 363 -17.30 19.54 27.01
N ALA A 364 -18.17 19.21 27.97
CA ALA A 364 -18.14 19.81 29.31
C ALA A 364 -16.85 19.48 30.06
N GLN A 365 -16.30 18.27 29.91
CA GLN A 365 -15.02 17.88 30.50
C GLN A 365 -13.84 18.64 29.87
N SER A 366 -13.88 18.84 28.55
CA SER A 366 -12.87 19.60 27.81
C SER A 366 -12.85 21.07 28.24
N GLU A 367 -14.04 21.70 28.37
CA GLU A 367 -14.17 23.08 28.84
C GLU A 367 -13.64 23.26 30.28
N ARG A 368 -13.96 22.32 31.18
CA ARG A 368 -13.50 22.36 32.58
C ARG A 368 -11.99 22.16 32.74
N SER A 369 -11.40 21.33 31.89
CA SER A 369 -9.95 21.04 31.90
C SER A 369 -9.12 22.06 31.10
N GLY A 370 -9.79 22.96 30.36
CA GLY A 370 -9.12 23.95 29.50
C GLY A 370 -8.45 23.32 28.28
N HIS A 371 -8.79 22.08 27.95
CA HIS A 371 -8.25 21.36 26.80
C HIS A 371 -9.17 21.49 25.58
N PRO A 372 -8.62 21.48 24.36
CA PRO A 372 -9.43 21.45 23.16
C PRO A 372 -10.25 20.16 23.11
N PHE A 373 -11.45 20.23 22.53
CA PHE A 373 -12.34 19.09 22.36
C PHE A 373 -11.60 17.92 21.68
N PRO A 374 -11.70 16.69 22.23
CA PRO A 374 -10.97 15.55 21.70
C PRO A 374 -11.44 15.19 20.29
N LEU A 375 -10.49 14.79 19.45
CA LEU A 375 -10.82 14.28 18.12
C LEU A 375 -11.60 12.97 18.27
N THR A 376 -12.87 12.97 17.86
CA THR A 376 -13.79 11.84 18.01
C THR A 376 -14.14 11.26 16.65
N ILE A 377 -14.07 9.93 16.52
CA ILE A 377 -14.46 9.19 15.33
C ILE A 377 -15.64 8.29 15.69
N VAL A 378 -16.76 8.48 14.99
CA VAL A 378 -17.98 7.66 15.17
C VAL A 378 -18.10 6.70 13.99
N PHE A 379 -18.07 5.40 14.27
CA PHE A 379 -18.27 4.36 13.25
C PHE A 379 -19.74 3.96 13.20
N VAL A 380 -20.28 3.89 11.97
CA VAL A 380 -21.65 3.44 11.70
C VAL A 380 -21.64 2.32 10.67
N GLU A 381 -22.61 1.42 10.76
CA GLU A 381 -22.66 0.22 9.92
C GLU A 381 -22.90 0.51 8.43
N ARG A 382 -23.71 1.53 8.13
CA ARG A 382 -24.16 1.83 6.76
C ARG A 382 -23.88 3.28 6.39
N LYS A 383 -23.44 3.49 5.15
CA LYS A 383 -23.18 4.82 4.60
C LYS A 383 -24.39 5.75 4.68
N VAL A 384 -25.62 5.24 4.50
CA VAL A 384 -26.85 6.03 4.62
C VAL A 384 -27.00 6.61 6.02
N ARG A 385 -26.78 5.79 7.06
CA ARG A 385 -26.82 6.22 8.47
C ARG A 385 -25.76 7.27 8.81
N SER A 386 -24.62 7.26 8.10
CA SER A 386 -23.56 8.29 8.28
C SER A 386 -23.96 9.68 7.76
N PHE A 387 -24.96 9.77 6.88
CA PHE A 387 -25.47 11.06 6.40
C PHE A 387 -26.68 11.54 7.21
N GLU A 388 -27.34 10.62 7.91
CA GLU A 388 -28.48 10.90 8.80
C GLU A 388 -28.02 11.37 10.18
N LEU A 389 -26.90 10.82 10.68
CA LEU A 389 -26.11 11.32 11.82
C LEU A 389 -25.33 12.56 11.42
#